data_AF-A0A958IFJ2-F1
#
_entry.id   AF-A0A958IFJ2-F1
#
_cell.length_a   1.000
_cell.length_b   1.000
_cell.length_c   1.000
_cell.angle_alpha   90.00
_cell.angle_beta   90.00
_cell.angle_gamma   90.00
#
_symmetry.space_group_name_H-M   'P 1'
#
loop_
_entity.id
_entity.type
_entity.pdbx_description
1 polymer ?
#
loop_
_entity_poly.entity_id
_entity_poly.type
_entity_poly.pdbx_seq_one_letter_code
_entity_poly.pdbx_strand_id
1 'polypeptide(L)'
;MLIYETSNFTVDAVEKPLVTRTDGGHIAINPRQRIENRTLLSAELATELMYLTMLTGEAMASGLNKRGIDIGRINYQDNGNWGVFTKEGPFLHVHLYGRAKSAKIQKYGESCQFPFRETGFYDQFEALNAGDIDAIQQEIKHLLTTEKYNRSNWHI
;
A
#
# COMPACT_ATOMS: atom_id res chain seq x y z
N MET A 1 -9.48 -3.33 4.88
CA MET A 1 -10.08 -4.57 4.33
C MET A 1 -8.99 -5.39 3.71
N LEU A 2 -8.92 -6.68 4.03
CA LEU A 2 -7.82 -7.55 3.61
C LEU A 2 -7.81 -7.74 2.10
N ILE A 3 -6.65 -7.52 1.48
CA ILE A 3 -6.39 -7.77 0.06
C ILE A 3 -5.63 -9.09 -0.10
N TYR A 4 -4.53 -9.25 0.64
CA TYR A 4 -3.66 -10.42 0.57
C TYR A 4 -2.91 -10.58 1.89
N GLU A 5 -2.44 -11.78 2.20
CA GLU A 5 -1.68 -12.04 3.41
C GLU A 5 -0.65 -13.15 3.23
N THR A 6 0.32 -13.14 4.11
CA THR A 6 1.25 -14.23 4.35
C THR A 6 1.25 -14.59 5.84
N SER A 7 2.14 -15.49 6.25
CA SER A 7 2.38 -15.78 7.66
C SER A 7 2.91 -14.56 8.42
N ASN A 8 3.62 -13.64 7.77
CA ASN A 8 4.33 -12.55 8.44
C ASN A 8 3.70 -11.17 8.20
N PHE A 9 2.95 -10.98 7.10
CA PHE A 9 2.41 -9.68 6.73
C PHE A 9 0.94 -9.76 6.30
N THR A 10 0.24 -8.64 6.46
CA THR A 10 -1.07 -8.38 5.83
C THR A 10 -0.94 -7.23 4.84
N VAL A 11 -1.75 -7.29 3.78
CA VAL A 11 -1.92 -6.24 2.78
C VAL A 11 -3.36 -5.78 2.84
N ASP A 12 -3.58 -4.53 3.18
CA ASP A 12 -4.91 -4.01 3.52
C ASP A 12 -5.25 -2.74 2.74
N ALA A 13 -6.48 -2.67 2.21
CA ALA A 13 -7.09 -1.40 1.84
C ALA A 13 -7.36 -0.59 3.12
N VAL A 14 -6.80 0.61 3.20
CA VAL A 14 -6.87 1.46 4.40
C VAL A 14 -8.22 2.18 4.46
N GLU A 15 -8.97 1.98 5.55
CA GLU A 15 -10.30 2.58 5.73
C GLU A 15 -10.26 4.11 5.82
N LYS A 16 -9.20 4.66 6.42
CA LYS A 16 -8.94 6.11 6.50
C LYS A 16 -7.76 6.47 5.60
N PRO A 17 -7.93 6.53 4.28
CA PRO A 17 -6.81 6.64 3.35
C PRO A 17 -6.12 8.01 3.44
N LEU A 18 -4.85 8.05 3.01
CA LEU A 18 -4.07 9.30 2.88
C LEU A 18 -3.94 9.76 1.41
N VAL A 19 -4.50 8.98 0.49
CA VAL A 19 -4.79 9.32 -0.90
C VAL A 19 -6.18 8.78 -1.20
N THR A 20 -7.11 9.66 -1.56
CA THR A 20 -8.49 9.28 -1.88
C THR A 20 -8.52 8.31 -3.06
N ARG A 21 -9.52 7.44 -3.11
CA ARG A 21 -9.77 6.46 -4.18
C ARG A 21 -9.60 7.07 -5.58
N THR A 22 -10.22 8.21 -5.84
CA THR A 22 -10.20 8.87 -7.16
C THR A 22 -8.82 9.42 -7.57
N ASP A 23 -7.93 9.66 -6.60
CA ASP A 23 -6.55 10.10 -6.84
C ASP A 23 -5.57 8.93 -6.91
N GLY A 24 -6.07 7.71 -6.70
CA GLY A 24 -5.33 6.47 -6.85
C GLY A 24 -5.34 5.56 -5.62
N GLY A 25 -5.93 6.00 -4.51
CA GLY A 25 -6.16 5.15 -3.34
C GLY A 25 -4.91 4.82 -2.51
N HIS A 26 -5.15 4.11 -1.41
CA HIS A 26 -4.14 3.82 -0.38
C HIS A 26 -4.27 2.37 0.12
N ILE A 27 -3.17 1.62 -0.01
CA ILE A 27 -2.98 0.28 0.56
C ILE A 27 -1.84 0.35 1.58
N ALA A 28 -1.89 -0.46 2.64
CA ALA A 28 -0.79 -0.63 3.57
C ALA A 28 -0.36 -2.09 3.67
N ILE A 29 0.94 -2.32 3.79
CA ILE A 29 1.54 -3.61 4.15
C ILE A 29 1.98 -3.51 5.62
N ASN A 30 1.42 -4.37 6.47
CA ASN A 30 1.68 -4.37 7.91
C ASN A 30 2.31 -5.69 8.34
N PRO A 31 3.34 -5.69 9.19
CA PRO A 31 3.80 -6.92 9.81
C PRO A 31 2.78 -7.39 10.86
N ARG A 32 2.56 -8.70 10.96
CA ARG A 32 1.69 -9.28 12.00
C ARG A 32 2.27 -9.12 13.39
N GLN A 33 3.58 -9.22 13.50
CA GLN A 33 4.31 -8.89 14.72
C GLN A 33 4.79 -7.45 14.64
N ARG A 34 4.60 -6.69 15.71
CA ARG A 34 5.02 -5.30 15.75
C ARG A 34 6.55 -5.23 15.66
N ILE A 35 7.04 -4.51 14.65
CA ILE A 35 8.46 -4.22 14.44
C ILE A 35 8.59 -2.69 14.44
N GLU A 36 9.54 -2.14 15.19
CA GLU A 36 9.67 -0.69 15.35
C GLU A 36 10.02 -0.01 14.02
N ASN A 37 11.05 -0.50 13.32
CA ASN A 37 11.50 0.05 12.05
C ASN A 37 12.20 -1.03 11.21
N ARG A 38 12.42 -0.74 9.93
CA ARG A 38 12.96 -1.69 8.94
C ARG A 38 14.36 -2.23 9.27
N THR A 39 15.16 -1.56 10.09
CA THR A 39 16.52 -2.03 10.42
C THR A 39 16.50 -3.26 11.33
N LEU A 40 15.34 -3.55 11.94
CA LEU A 40 15.12 -4.71 12.80
C LEU A 40 14.57 -5.93 12.06
N LEU A 41 14.40 -5.85 10.73
CA LEU A 41 13.98 -7.00 9.91
C LEU A 41 15.13 -8.00 9.78
N SER A 42 14.81 -9.29 9.85
CA SER A 42 15.73 -10.32 9.35
C SER A 42 15.83 -10.24 7.83
N ALA A 43 16.83 -10.91 7.24
CA ALA A 43 16.99 -10.97 5.79
C ALA A 43 15.75 -11.57 5.10
N GLU A 44 15.15 -12.60 5.71
CA GLU A 44 13.94 -13.25 5.20
C GLU A 44 12.75 -12.28 5.22
N LEU A 45 12.51 -11.59 6.35
CA LEU A 45 11.40 -10.64 6.47
C LEU A 45 11.59 -9.42 5.56
N ALA A 46 12.83 -8.95 5.38
CA ALA A 46 13.14 -7.86 4.45
C ALA A 46 12.89 -8.27 2.99
N THR A 47 13.24 -9.51 2.63
CA THR A 47 13.00 -10.07 1.29
C THR A 47 11.52 -10.24 1.01
N GLU A 48 10.78 -10.78 1.98
CA GLU A 48 9.32 -10.91 1.89
C GLU A 48 8.62 -9.55 1.80
N LEU A 49 9.05 -8.56 2.60
CA LEU A 49 8.50 -7.20 2.51
C LEU A 49 8.74 -6.59 1.13
N MET A 50 9.95 -6.72 0.57
CA MET A 50 10.26 -6.24 -0.78
C MET A 50 9.40 -6.94 -1.83
N TYR A 51 9.30 -8.27 -1.76
CA TYR A 51 8.42 -9.07 -2.61
C TYR A 51 6.97 -8.55 -2.59
N LEU A 52 6.41 -8.33 -1.40
CA LEU A 52 5.04 -7.86 -1.22
C LEU A 52 4.84 -6.44 -1.75
N THR A 53 5.82 -5.54 -1.58
CA THR A 53 5.71 -4.19 -2.16
C THR A 53 5.67 -4.23 -3.68
N MET A 54 6.45 -5.10 -4.32
CA MET A 54 6.47 -5.25 -5.77
C MET A 54 5.18 -5.90 -6.29
N LEU A 55 4.79 -7.04 -5.72
CA LEU A 55 3.57 -7.77 -6.10
C LEU A 55 2.33 -6.88 -5.95
N THR A 56 2.18 -6.26 -4.79
CA THR A 56 1.01 -5.45 -4.48
C THR A 56 1.00 -4.15 -5.28
N GLY A 57 2.15 -3.51 -5.49
CA GLY A 57 2.24 -2.29 -6.29
C GLY A 57 1.86 -2.51 -7.76
N GLU A 58 2.33 -3.61 -8.35
CA GLU A 58 1.97 -3.98 -9.72
C GLU A 58 0.49 -4.35 -9.84
N ALA A 59 -0.02 -5.15 -8.90
CA ALA A 59 -1.44 -5.50 -8.85
C ALA A 59 -2.35 -4.29 -8.64
N MET A 60 -1.97 -3.36 -7.77
CA MET A 60 -2.70 -2.13 -7.49
C MET A 60 -2.81 -1.27 -8.76
N ALA A 61 -1.70 -1.06 -9.47
CA ALA A 61 -1.69 -0.27 -10.69
C ALA A 61 -2.57 -0.91 -11.78
N SER A 62 -2.39 -2.20 -12.05
CA SER A 62 -3.18 -2.90 -13.08
C SER A 62 -4.67 -2.99 -12.71
N GLY A 63 -4.97 -3.38 -11.46
CA GLY A 63 -6.33 -3.59 -10.98
C GLY A 63 -7.14 -2.30 -10.96
N LEU A 64 -6.57 -1.20 -10.47
CA LEU A 64 -7.24 0.10 -10.46
C LEU A 64 -7.38 0.70 -11.88
N ASN A 65 -6.43 0.46 -12.78
CA ASN A 65 -6.59 0.83 -14.19
C ASN A 65 -7.79 0.13 -14.85
N LYS A 66 -8.02 -1.17 -14.55
CA LYS A 66 -9.22 -1.90 -15.00
C LYS A 66 -10.52 -1.34 -14.42
N ARG A 67 -10.43 -0.57 -13.34
CA ARG A 67 -11.54 0.12 -12.64
C ARG A 67 -11.72 1.57 -13.09
N GLY A 68 -10.97 2.01 -14.11
CA GLY A 68 -11.05 3.37 -14.66
C GLY A 68 -10.30 4.43 -13.84
N ILE A 69 -9.46 4.03 -12.88
CA ILE A 69 -8.58 4.94 -12.14
C ILE A 69 -7.21 4.87 -12.79
N ASP A 70 -6.79 5.94 -13.47
CA ASP A 70 -5.65 5.98 -14.39
C ASP A 70 -4.29 6.07 -13.67
N ILE A 71 -3.94 5.05 -12.91
CA ILE A 71 -2.69 4.94 -12.16
C ILE A 71 -1.48 5.05 -13.10
N GLY A 72 -0.70 6.11 -12.93
CA GLY A 72 0.59 6.31 -13.62
C GLY A 72 1.80 5.87 -12.80
N ARG A 73 1.68 5.83 -11.46
CA ARG A 73 2.78 5.49 -10.54
C ARG A 73 2.25 4.99 -9.19
N ILE A 74 3.04 4.17 -8.51
CA ILE A 74 2.87 3.88 -7.07
C ILE A 74 3.98 4.60 -6.29
N ASN A 75 3.65 5.21 -5.16
CA ASN A 75 4.65 5.66 -4.18
C ASN A 75 4.67 4.70 -3.00
N TYR A 76 5.88 4.32 -2.57
CA TYR A 76 6.13 3.41 -1.45
C TYR A 76 6.74 4.21 -0.31
N GLN A 77 6.12 4.20 0.86
CA GLN A 77 6.57 5.02 1.99
C GLN A 77 6.42 4.31 3.32
N ASP A 78 7.34 4.56 4.23
CA ASP A 78 7.36 4.11 5.62
C ASP A 78 7.79 5.35 6.40
N ASN A 79 6.80 6.03 6.99
CA ASN A 79 7.00 7.36 7.54
C ASN A 79 7.03 7.32 9.07
N GLY A 80 6.06 6.67 9.72
CA GLY A 80 5.99 6.51 11.18
C GLY A 80 5.80 7.79 12.01
N ASN A 81 5.89 8.98 11.40
CA ASN A 81 5.98 10.27 12.09
C ASN A 81 4.86 10.55 13.09
N TRP A 82 3.61 10.15 12.79
CA TRP A 82 2.48 10.43 13.68
C TRP A 82 2.44 9.54 14.92
N GLY A 83 3.22 8.46 14.94
CA GLY A 83 3.35 7.57 16.09
C GLY A 83 4.39 8.00 17.12
N VAL A 84 5.26 8.98 16.80
CA VAL A 84 6.45 9.34 17.62
C VAL A 84 6.10 9.74 19.05
N PHE A 85 4.99 10.45 19.25
CA PHE A 85 4.54 10.91 20.57
C PHE A 85 3.43 10.06 21.19
N THR A 86 3.07 8.95 20.54
CA THR A 86 2.10 7.99 21.09
C THR A 86 2.81 7.05 22.07
N LYS A 87 2.06 6.49 23.02
CA LYS A 87 2.61 5.54 24.00
C LYS A 87 3.17 4.29 23.32
N GLU A 88 2.56 3.89 22.23
CA GLU A 88 2.90 2.71 21.44
C GLU A 88 4.15 2.95 20.59
N GLY A 89 4.47 4.22 20.28
CA GLY A 89 5.56 4.60 19.39
C GLY A 89 5.27 4.35 17.90
N PRO A 90 6.19 4.71 17.01
CA PRO A 90 6.12 4.33 15.60
C PRO A 90 6.32 2.82 15.44
N PHE A 91 5.80 2.27 14.35
CA PHE A 91 6.06 0.89 13.95
C PHE A 91 6.09 0.79 12.43
N LEU A 92 6.81 -0.20 11.94
CA LEU A 92 6.96 -0.51 10.52
C LEU A 92 5.60 -0.78 9.88
N HIS A 93 5.31 -0.05 8.82
CA HIS A 93 4.28 -0.37 7.83
C HIS A 93 4.65 0.35 6.54
N VAL A 94 4.36 -0.28 5.39
CA VAL A 94 4.65 0.33 4.09
C VAL A 94 3.35 0.76 3.43
N HIS A 95 3.21 2.05 3.23
CA HIS A 95 2.15 2.66 2.45
C HIS A 95 2.43 2.52 0.96
N LEU A 96 1.42 2.06 0.23
CA LEU A 96 1.36 2.07 -1.22
C LEU A 96 0.29 3.08 -1.63
N TYR A 97 0.75 4.20 -2.21
CA TYR A 97 -0.12 5.26 -2.71
C TYR A 97 -0.20 5.16 -4.22
N GLY A 98 -1.37 4.82 -4.74
CA GLY A 98 -1.63 4.92 -6.16
C GLY A 98 -1.69 6.39 -6.56
N ARG A 99 -1.05 6.74 -7.69
CA ARG A 99 -1.02 8.10 -8.23
C ARG A 99 -1.70 8.10 -9.58
N ALA A 100 -2.99 8.42 -9.57
CA ALA A 100 -3.79 8.61 -10.78
C ALA A 100 -3.29 9.84 -11.54
N LYS A 101 -3.18 9.78 -12.87
CA LYS A 101 -2.81 10.95 -13.69
C LYS A 101 -3.90 12.02 -13.63
N SER A 102 -5.14 11.60 -13.39
CA SER A 102 -6.30 12.48 -13.21
C SER A 102 -6.46 13.09 -11.81
N ALA A 103 -5.57 12.77 -10.86
CA ALA A 103 -5.66 13.17 -9.45
C ALA A 103 -5.88 14.68 -9.24
N LYS A 104 -6.75 15.02 -8.28
CA LYS A 104 -7.19 16.41 -8.01
C LYS A 104 -6.64 16.99 -6.72
N ILE A 105 -6.52 16.18 -5.68
CA ILE A 105 -6.07 16.60 -4.35
C ILE A 105 -4.57 16.36 -4.23
N GLN A 106 -4.13 15.11 -4.38
CA GLN A 106 -2.73 14.69 -4.37
C GLN A 106 -2.19 14.68 -5.80
N LYS A 107 -2.06 15.87 -6.40
CA LYS A 107 -1.80 16.08 -7.84
C LYS A 107 -0.66 15.23 -8.40
N TYR A 108 -0.90 14.66 -9.58
CA TYR A 108 0.10 13.86 -10.28
C TYR A 108 1.35 14.70 -10.61
N GLY A 109 2.53 14.12 -10.39
CA GLY A 109 3.82 14.79 -10.56
C GLY A 109 4.37 15.44 -9.28
N GLU A 110 3.51 15.72 -8.28
CA GLU A 110 3.91 16.23 -6.97
C GLU A 110 4.08 15.08 -5.96
N SER A 111 4.91 15.29 -4.94
CA SER A 111 4.91 14.42 -3.75
C SER A 111 3.59 14.55 -2.99
N CYS A 112 3.08 13.46 -2.42
CA CYS A 112 1.91 13.54 -1.57
C CYS A 112 2.15 14.43 -0.35
N GLN A 113 1.13 15.18 0.05
CA GLN A 113 1.11 15.96 1.28
C GLN A 113 0.50 15.14 2.42
N PHE A 114 1.14 15.18 3.60
CA PHE A 114 0.70 14.42 4.78
C PHE A 114 0.50 15.30 6.02
N PRO A 115 -0.39 16.31 5.98
CA PRO A 115 -0.72 17.11 7.16
C PRO A 115 -1.42 16.25 8.23
N PHE A 116 -1.36 16.65 9.49
CA PHE A 116 -2.10 16.01 10.57
C PHE A 116 -3.61 15.94 10.29
N ARG A 117 -4.31 14.90 10.77
CA ARG A 117 -5.74 14.67 10.43
C ARG A 117 -6.65 15.78 10.93
N GLU A 118 -6.29 16.42 12.03
CA GLU A 118 -7.00 17.51 12.69
C GLU A 118 -7.15 18.74 11.80
N THR A 119 -6.39 18.82 10.70
CA THR A 119 -6.52 19.86 9.68
C THR A 119 -7.77 19.71 8.80
N GLY A 120 -8.46 18.55 8.85
CA GLY A 120 -9.61 18.23 7.99
C GLY A 120 -9.24 17.86 6.55
N PHE A 121 -7.95 17.78 6.21
CA PHE A 121 -7.47 17.52 4.85
C PHE A 121 -8.00 16.20 4.25
N TYR A 122 -8.29 15.20 5.08
CA TYR A 122 -8.73 13.88 4.66
C TYR A 122 -10.24 13.64 4.79
N ASP A 123 -11.02 14.62 5.22
CA ASP A 123 -12.42 14.40 5.63
C ASP A 123 -13.31 13.91 4.48
N GLN A 124 -12.94 14.25 3.24
CA GLN A 124 -13.64 13.83 2.03
C GLN A 124 -12.93 12.68 1.30
N PHE A 125 -11.94 12.04 1.93
CA PHE A 125 -11.19 10.98 1.25
C PHE A 125 -11.96 9.66 1.31
N GLU A 126 -12.11 9.05 0.15
CA GLU A 126 -12.81 7.78 -0.01
C GLU A 126 -11.81 6.63 0.00
N ALA A 127 -12.10 5.59 0.77
CA ALA A 127 -11.34 4.34 0.73
C ALA A 127 -11.57 3.59 -0.59
N LEU A 128 -10.66 2.67 -0.92
CA LEU A 128 -10.91 1.69 -1.98
C LEU A 128 -12.18 0.89 -1.65
N ASN A 129 -13.05 0.71 -2.63
CA ASN A 129 -14.28 -0.04 -2.45
C ASN A 129 -14.08 -1.53 -2.75
N ALA A 130 -15.10 -2.35 -2.45
CA ALA A 130 -15.03 -3.81 -2.59
C ALA A 130 -14.64 -4.26 -4.01
N GLY A 131 -15.12 -3.56 -5.04
CA GLY A 131 -14.79 -3.93 -6.42
C GLY A 131 -13.39 -3.51 -6.85
N ASP A 132 -12.81 -2.47 -6.24
CA ASP A 132 -11.40 -2.13 -6.44
C ASP A 132 -10.51 -3.19 -5.78
N ILE A 133 -10.88 -3.60 -4.58
CA ILE A 133 -10.21 -4.65 -3.83
C ILE A 133 -10.24 -5.98 -4.59
N ASP A 134 -11.40 -6.39 -5.09
CA ASP A 134 -11.52 -7.61 -5.91
C ASP A 134 -10.63 -7.52 -7.16
N ALA A 135 -10.64 -6.40 -7.89
CA ALA A 135 -9.78 -6.23 -9.05
C ALA A 135 -8.29 -6.40 -8.71
N ILE A 136 -7.83 -5.83 -7.59
CA ILE A 136 -6.45 -5.99 -7.13
C ILE A 136 -6.17 -7.44 -6.72
N GLN A 137 -7.11 -8.12 -6.06
CA GLN A 137 -6.98 -9.53 -5.70
C GLN A 137 -6.87 -10.44 -6.93
N GLN A 138 -7.65 -10.16 -7.99
CA GLN A 138 -7.54 -10.90 -9.25
C GLN A 138 -6.19 -10.66 -9.92
N GLU A 139 -5.66 -9.43 -9.90
CA GLU A 139 -4.31 -9.16 -10.41
C GLU A 139 -3.24 -9.87 -9.59
N ILE A 140 -3.33 -9.90 -8.26
CA ILE A 140 -2.40 -10.67 -7.42
C ILE A 140 -2.43 -12.15 -7.84
N LYS A 141 -3.62 -12.76 -7.97
CA LYS A 141 -3.76 -14.16 -8.38
C LYS A 141 -3.10 -14.41 -9.74
N HIS A 142 -3.28 -13.50 -10.69
CA HIS A 142 -2.64 -13.60 -12.00
C HIS A 142 -1.11 -13.45 -11.92
N LEU A 143 -0.61 -12.44 -11.20
CA LEU A 143 0.82 -12.19 -11.07
C LEU A 143 1.54 -13.35 -10.39
N LEU A 144 0.91 -14.02 -9.42
CA LEU A 144 1.44 -15.22 -8.77
C LEU A 144 1.66 -16.41 -9.72
N THR A 145 1.04 -16.43 -10.91
CA THR A 145 1.32 -17.46 -11.93
C THR A 145 2.50 -17.10 -12.85
N THR A 146 3.07 -15.90 -12.70
CA THR A 146 4.19 -15.44 -13.53
C THR A 146 5.53 -15.84 -12.92
N GLU A 147 6.55 -16.01 -13.77
CA GLU A 147 7.91 -16.35 -13.32
C GLU A 147 8.48 -15.32 -12.33
N LYS A 148 8.19 -14.03 -12.54
CA LYS A 148 8.67 -12.93 -11.70
C LYS A 148 8.24 -13.08 -10.24
N TYR A 149 7.03 -13.56 -9.97
CA TYR A 149 6.49 -13.64 -8.60
C TYR A 149 6.40 -15.07 -8.07
N ASN A 150 7.04 -16.02 -8.76
CA ASN A 150 7.25 -17.36 -8.22
C ASN A 150 8.14 -17.27 -6.97
N ARG A 151 7.61 -17.72 -5.82
CA ARG A 151 8.26 -17.63 -4.51
C ARG A 151 9.64 -18.29 -4.47
N SER A 152 9.87 -19.37 -5.23
CA SER A 152 11.18 -20.03 -5.28
C SER A 152 12.30 -19.11 -5.79
N ASN A 153 11.96 -18.15 -6.65
CA ASN A 153 12.93 -17.19 -7.22
C ASN A 153 13.28 -16.08 -6.22
N TRP A 154 12.50 -15.93 -5.16
CA TRP A 154 12.67 -14.94 -4.11
C TRP A 154 13.28 -15.52 -2.84
N HIS A 155 13.50 -16.83 -2.80
CA HIS A 155 13.99 -17.54 -1.60
C HIS A 155 13.09 -17.30 -0.36
N ILE A 156 11.77 -17.23 -0.59
CA ILE A 156 10.71 -17.08 0.43
C ILE A 156 9.68 -18.20 0.31
#